data_AF-A0AA38MR91-F1
#
_entry.id   AF-A0AA38MR91-F1
#
_cell.length_a   1.000
_cell.length_b   1.000
_cell.length_c   1.000
_cell.angle_alpha   90.00
_cell.angle_beta   90.00
_cell.angle_gamma   90.00
#
_symmetry.space_group_name_H-M   'P 1'
#
loop_
_entity.id
_entity.type
_entity.pdbx_description
1 polymer ?
#
loop_
_entity_poly.entity_id
_entity_poly.type
_entity_poly.pdbx_seq_one_letter_code
_entity_poly.pdbx_strand_id
1 'polypeptide(L)'
;MIYIFLTFPFAVQIYIFIFIACKVLFQSTEDIYTLRNYGKRSNCRVSTLFPAAVRVASLNIGVVPSLGRGIELETGTTHKVRSQCQKRGLGDFLQVGGSRGLDNANLLADSVCGLDSKPGKHVEINACETTTIRLVSSGAFNNSATVAIRQLTPEDINGYMSVICPSEELVE
;
A
#
# COMPACT_ATOMS: atom_id res chain seq x y z
N MET A 1 -4.33 22.04 -3.47
CA MET A 1 -4.49 21.96 -4.92
C MET A 1 -3.86 23.22 -5.50
N ILE A 2 -2.66 23.15 -6.09
CA ILE A 2 -1.96 24.33 -6.61
C ILE A 2 -1.88 24.17 -8.12
N TYR A 3 -2.51 25.08 -8.85
CA TYR A 3 -2.49 25.13 -10.31
C TYR A 3 -1.45 26.16 -10.75
N ILE A 4 -0.43 25.73 -11.48
CA ILE A 4 0.50 26.63 -12.16
C ILE A 4 0.11 26.62 -13.64
N PHE A 5 -0.41 27.75 -14.12
CA PHE A 5 -0.68 27.96 -15.54
C PHE A 5 0.60 28.42 -16.23
N LEU A 6 1.15 27.59 -17.10
CA LEU A 6 2.14 28.00 -18.09
C LEU A 6 1.45 28.00 -19.47
N THR A 7 1.19 29.18 -20.00
CA THR A 7 0.56 29.38 -21.32
C THR A 7 1.60 29.16 -22.42
N PHE A 8 1.48 28.07 -23.18
CA PHE A 8 2.18 27.85 -24.44
C PHE A 8 1.15 27.72 -25.59
N PRO A 9 1.46 28.17 -26.83
CA PRO A 9 0.50 28.31 -27.93
C PRO A 9 0.03 26.99 -28.57
N PHE A 10 0.46 25.84 -28.04
CA PHE A 10 -0.06 24.53 -28.40
C PHE A 10 -0.54 23.87 -27.11
N ALA A 11 -1.85 23.69 -26.97
CA ALA A 11 -2.48 23.14 -25.79
C ALA A 11 -2.16 21.64 -25.63
N VAL A 12 -0.94 21.34 -25.19
CA VAL A 12 -0.60 20.04 -24.64
C VAL A 12 -0.95 20.11 -23.17
N GLN A 13 -2.00 19.40 -22.76
CA GLN A 13 -2.35 19.27 -21.35
C GLN A 13 -1.34 18.34 -20.67
N ILE A 14 -0.24 18.93 -20.19
CA ILE A 14 0.78 18.20 -19.43
C ILE A 14 0.25 18.04 -18.00
N TYR A 15 -0.30 16.86 -17.71
CA TYR A 15 -0.57 16.46 -16.33
C TYR A 15 0.77 16.15 -15.65
N ILE A 16 1.34 17.13 -14.95
CA ILE A 16 2.49 16.89 -14.09
C ILE A 16 1.98 16.16 -12.84
N PHE A 17 2.01 14.83 -12.90
CA PHE A 17 1.71 13.98 -11.76
C PHE A 17 2.91 14.01 -10.80
N ILE A 18 2.87 14.90 -9.81
CA ILE A 18 3.89 14.94 -8.75
C ILE A 18 3.68 13.71 -7.86
N PHE A 19 4.33 12.59 -8.20
CA PHE A 19 4.33 11.33 -7.45
C PHE A 19 5.13 11.42 -6.12
N ILE A 20 5.00 12.52 -5.38
CA ILE A 20 5.75 12.77 -4.13
C ILE A 20 4.80 12.93 -2.93
N ALA A 21 3.51 12.64 -3.09
CA ALA A 21 2.59 12.66 -1.96
C ALA A 21 2.74 11.37 -1.12
N CYS A 22 3.63 11.42 -0.13
CA CYS A 22 3.88 10.31 0.80
C CYS A 22 2.78 10.22 1.89
N LYS A 23 1.81 11.15 1.94
CA LYS A 23 0.66 11.11 2.85
C LYS A 23 -0.58 11.54 2.08
N VAL A 24 -1.41 10.58 1.67
CA VAL A 24 -2.61 10.86 0.87
C VAL A 24 -3.85 10.38 1.59
N LEU A 25 -4.87 11.23 1.63
CA LEU A 25 -6.23 10.83 1.93
C LEU A 25 -6.93 10.54 0.61
N PHE A 26 -7.43 9.33 0.46
CA PHE A 26 -8.01 8.84 -0.78
C PHE A 26 -9.54 8.81 -0.64
N GLN A 27 -10.21 9.49 -1.57
CA GLN A 27 -11.67 9.65 -1.61
C GLN A 27 -12.33 9.04 -2.86
N SER A 28 -11.55 8.57 -3.84
CA SER A 28 -12.12 7.87 -5.01
C SER A 28 -12.60 6.47 -4.61
N THR A 29 -13.54 5.92 -5.34
CA THR A 29 -14.13 4.59 -5.07
C THR A 29 -13.28 3.44 -5.60
N GLU A 30 -12.44 3.69 -6.60
CA GLU A 30 -11.48 2.73 -7.15
C GLU A 30 -10.31 3.49 -7.80
N ASP A 31 -9.07 3.11 -7.48
CA ASP A 31 -7.86 3.61 -8.18
C ASP A 31 -6.63 2.74 -7.84
N ILE A 32 -5.55 2.97 -8.58
CA ILE A 32 -4.24 2.36 -8.37
C ILE A 32 -3.25 3.41 -7.89
N TYR A 33 -2.65 3.17 -6.74
CA TYR A 33 -1.69 4.08 -6.14
C TYR A 33 -0.31 3.44 -5.96
N THR A 34 0.75 4.20 -6.20
CA THR A 34 2.13 3.75 -5.97
C THR A 34 2.76 4.55 -4.83
N LEU A 35 3.05 3.87 -3.73
CA LEU A 35 3.81 4.36 -2.60
C LEU A 35 5.31 4.17 -2.87
N ARG A 36 6.11 5.22 -2.75
CA ARG A 36 7.56 5.14 -2.93
C ARG A 36 8.29 6.04 -1.95
N ASN A 37 9.32 5.51 -1.28
CA ASN A 37 10.16 6.30 -0.36
C ASN A 37 11.36 6.97 -1.06
N TYR A 38 11.67 6.59 -2.30
CA TYR A 38 12.84 7.07 -3.06
C TYR A 38 14.17 6.92 -2.30
N GLY A 39 14.29 5.87 -1.47
CA GLY A 39 15.48 5.66 -0.64
C GLY A 39 15.58 6.59 0.58
N LYS A 40 14.54 7.38 0.88
CA LYS A 40 14.49 8.22 2.09
C LYS A 40 13.93 7.44 3.28
N ARG A 41 14.40 7.76 4.48
CA ARG A 41 13.82 7.30 5.75
C ARG A 41 12.51 8.03 6.04
N SER A 42 11.49 7.77 5.23
CA SER A 42 10.16 8.38 5.35
C SER A 42 9.09 7.31 5.25
N ASN A 43 8.16 7.34 6.21
CA ASN A 43 6.99 6.47 6.17
C ASN A 43 5.94 7.11 5.27
N CYS A 44 5.49 6.36 4.26
CA CYS A 44 4.39 6.80 3.41
C CYS A 44 3.09 6.13 3.81
N ARG A 45 1.97 6.85 3.73
CA ARG A 45 0.64 6.30 4.02
C ARG A 45 -0.41 6.79 3.04
N VAL A 46 -1.35 5.91 2.75
CA VAL A 46 -2.61 6.20 2.07
C VAL A 46 -3.72 5.72 3.00
N SER A 47 -4.69 6.57 3.28
CA SER A 47 -5.86 6.22 4.10
C SER A 47 -7.14 6.54 3.34
N THR A 48 -8.13 5.66 3.46
CA THR A 48 -9.50 5.86 2.97
C THR A 48 -10.44 6.08 4.15
N LEU A 49 -11.54 6.79 3.89
CA LEU A 49 -12.63 6.99 4.86
C LEU A 49 -13.78 5.98 4.67
N PHE A 50 -13.47 4.82 4.09
CA PHE A 50 -14.43 3.78 3.80
C PHE A 50 -13.77 2.39 3.85
N PRO A 51 -14.54 1.32 4.13
CA PRO A 51 -14.08 -0.06 4.01
C PRO A 51 -13.65 -0.39 2.58
N ALA A 52 -12.44 -0.90 2.40
CA ALA A 52 -11.86 -1.12 1.08
C ALA A 52 -11.20 -2.49 0.92
N ALA A 53 -11.32 -3.05 -0.28
CA ALA A 53 -10.48 -4.15 -0.74
C ALA A 53 -9.16 -3.57 -1.28
N VAL A 54 -8.06 -4.08 -0.75
CA VAL A 54 -6.71 -3.67 -1.13
C VAL A 54 -6.02 -4.85 -1.79
N ARG A 55 -5.53 -4.65 -3.01
CA ARG A 55 -4.73 -5.65 -3.73
C ARG A 55 -3.35 -5.09 -4.00
N VAL A 56 -2.31 -5.82 -3.58
CA VAL A 56 -0.93 -5.46 -3.89
C VAL A 56 -0.65 -5.84 -5.35
N ALA A 57 -0.47 -4.84 -6.21
CA ALA A 57 -0.20 -5.00 -7.63
C ALA A 57 1.28 -5.20 -7.95
N SER A 58 2.16 -4.56 -7.16
CA SER A 58 3.61 -4.78 -7.21
C SER A 58 4.22 -4.46 -5.85
N LEU A 59 5.29 -5.16 -5.49
CA LEU A 59 5.97 -5.00 -4.22
C LEU A 59 7.48 -5.01 -4.42
N ASN A 60 8.18 -4.03 -3.86
CA ASN A 60 9.64 -4.04 -3.77
C ASN A 60 10.02 -3.37 -2.45
N ILE A 61 10.21 -4.16 -1.39
CA ILE A 61 10.46 -3.66 -0.05
C ILE A 61 11.52 -4.50 0.65
N GLY A 62 12.58 -3.86 1.14
CA GLY A 62 13.63 -4.52 1.91
C GLY A 62 14.47 -5.51 1.09
N VAL A 63 14.49 -5.35 -0.23
CA VAL A 63 15.24 -6.22 -1.16
C VAL A 63 16.55 -5.52 -1.51
N VAL A 64 17.68 -6.13 -1.13
CA VAL A 64 18.98 -5.78 -1.69
C VAL A 64 19.12 -6.47 -3.04
N PRO A 65 19.52 -5.79 -4.13
CA PRO A 65 20.03 -6.50 -5.30
C PRO A 65 21.24 -7.30 -4.83
N SER A 66 21.19 -8.62 -4.95
CA SER A 66 22.24 -9.52 -4.51
C SER A 66 23.49 -9.37 -5.39
N LEU A 67 24.28 -8.32 -5.16
CA LEU A 67 25.67 -8.27 -5.59
C LEU A 67 26.46 -9.30 -4.76
N GLY A 68 26.60 -10.53 -5.26
CA GLY A 68 27.67 -11.43 -4.81
C GLY A 68 27.27 -12.81 -4.28
N ARG A 69 26.01 -13.24 -4.38
CA ARG A 69 25.68 -14.69 -4.32
C ARG A 69 25.02 -15.06 -5.63
N GLY A 70 25.66 -16.02 -6.30
CA GLY A 70 25.61 -16.26 -7.73
C GLY A 70 24.23 -16.13 -8.33
N ILE A 71 24.19 -15.48 -9.49
CA ILE A 71 23.19 -15.61 -10.56
C ILE A 71 21.98 -16.45 -10.09
N GLU A 72 21.11 -15.85 -9.28
CA GLU A 72 19.72 -16.28 -9.31
C GLU A 72 19.25 -15.78 -10.66
N LEU A 73 19.41 -16.68 -11.64
CA LEU A 73 18.91 -16.59 -12.98
C LEU A 73 17.60 -15.80 -12.94
N GLU A 74 17.57 -14.63 -13.58
CA GLU A 74 16.37 -13.82 -13.72
C GLU A 74 15.35 -14.60 -14.56
N THR A 75 14.71 -15.60 -13.94
CA THR A 75 13.71 -16.47 -14.54
C THR A 75 12.36 -15.80 -14.47
N GLY A 76 12.24 -14.61 -15.07
CA GLY A 76 10.97 -13.98 -15.48
C GLY A 76 9.85 -13.79 -14.45
N THR A 77 10.04 -14.10 -13.17
CA THR A 77 9.03 -14.01 -12.11
C THR A 77 9.65 -14.09 -10.72
N THR A 78 10.20 -13.00 -10.22
CA THR A 78 10.69 -12.95 -8.84
C THR A 78 9.53 -12.68 -7.90
N HIS A 79 8.93 -13.74 -7.36
CA HIS A 79 7.87 -13.68 -6.34
C HIS A 79 8.42 -14.17 -5.00
N LYS A 80 9.01 -13.24 -4.22
CA LYS A 80 9.58 -13.46 -2.89
C LYS A 80 8.85 -12.60 -1.85
N VAL A 81 7.53 -12.72 -1.78
CA VAL A 81 6.72 -12.03 -0.76
C VAL A 81 6.76 -12.80 0.55
N ARG A 82 6.98 -12.09 1.66
CA ARG A 82 6.87 -12.62 3.02
C ARG A 82 5.79 -11.87 3.77
N SER A 83 5.02 -12.58 4.59
CA SER A 83 4.06 -12.00 5.54
C SER A 83 4.65 -11.87 6.94
N GLN A 84 3.99 -11.05 7.77
CA GLN A 84 4.36 -10.74 9.15
C GLN A 84 5.77 -10.16 9.29
N CYS A 85 6.20 -9.33 8.35
CA CYS A 85 7.55 -8.77 8.33
C CYS A 85 7.88 -7.94 9.58
N GLN A 86 6.89 -7.23 10.13
CA GLN A 86 7.06 -6.50 11.39
C GLN A 86 7.36 -7.45 12.56
N LYS A 87 6.63 -8.57 12.67
CA LYS A 87 6.83 -9.57 13.75
C LYS A 87 8.19 -10.27 13.65
N ARG A 88 8.76 -10.33 12.45
CA ARG A 88 10.11 -10.87 12.18
C ARG A 88 11.23 -9.86 12.46
N GLY A 89 10.90 -8.64 12.88
CA GLY A 89 11.89 -7.59 13.18
C GLY A 89 12.49 -6.90 11.95
N LEU A 90 11.83 -6.96 10.79
CA LEU A 90 12.29 -6.24 9.60
C LEU A 90 11.94 -4.75 9.68
N GLY A 91 12.89 -3.89 9.30
CA GLY A 91 12.75 -2.43 9.37
C GLY A 91 12.03 -1.78 8.18
N ASP A 92 11.79 -2.54 7.11
CA ASP A 92 11.09 -2.09 5.91
C ASP A 92 9.96 -3.08 5.59
N PHE A 93 8.73 -2.59 5.55
CA PHE A 93 7.54 -3.39 5.27
C PHE A 93 6.38 -2.50 4.81
N LEU A 94 5.46 -3.09 4.05
CA LEU A 94 4.15 -2.52 3.81
C LEU A 94 3.22 -3.05 4.88
N GLN A 95 2.46 -2.17 5.51
CA GLN A 95 1.42 -2.50 6.46
C GLN A 95 0.08 -2.19 5.81
N VAL A 96 -0.82 -3.16 5.77
CA VAL A 96 -2.16 -3.02 5.18
C VAL A 96 -3.16 -3.44 6.26
N GLY A 97 -4.16 -2.59 6.49
CA GLY A 97 -5.13 -2.86 7.54
C GLY A 97 -6.19 -1.79 7.67
N GLY A 98 -6.94 -1.86 8.77
CA GLY A 98 -7.99 -0.92 9.07
C GLY A 98 -8.05 -0.54 10.55
N SER A 99 -8.67 0.60 10.82
CA SER A 99 -8.88 1.11 12.17
C SER A 99 -10.32 1.59 12.34
N ARG A 100 -10.74 1.70 13.60
CA ARG A 100 -11.90 2.49 13.98
C ARG A 100 -11.46 3.96 14.02
N GLY A 101 -12.18 4.86 13.37
CA GLY A 101 -11.78 6.26 13.28
C GLY A 101 -10.54 6.53 12.42
N LEU A 102 -10.09 7.79 12.43
CA LEU A 102 -8.96 8.30 11.63
C LEU A 102 -7.64 8.29 12.41
N ASP A 103 -7.73 8.21 13.73
CA ASP A 103 -6.62 7.98 14.63
C ASP A 103 -6.19 6.52 14.50
N ASN A 104 -5.27 6.28 13.57
CA ASN A 104 -4.63 4.99 13.30
C ASN A 104 -3.82 4.41 14.50
N ALA A 105 -4.19 4.72 15.74
CA ALA A 105 -3.58 4.24 16.97
C ALA A 105 -3.83 2.74 17.18
N ASN A 106 -5.02 2.25 16.85
CA ASN A 106 -5.41 0.84 16.92
C ASN A 106 -5.56 0.23 15.52
N LEU A 107 -4.54 0.38 14.68
CA LEU A 107 -4.54 -0.20 13.33
C LEU A 107 -4.37 -1.72 13.40
N LEU A 108 -5.42 -2.47 13.09
CA LEU A 108 -5.34 -3.90 12.85
C LEU A 108 -4.82 -4.11 11.44
N ALA A 109 -3.59 -4.60 11.31
CA ALA A 109 -2.92 -4.72 10.02
C ALA A 109 -2.04 -5.95 9.92
N ASP A 110 -1.96 -6.51 8.72
CA ASP A 110 -0.89 -7.42 8.34
C ASP A 110 0.30 -6.62 7.77
N SER A 111 1.47 -7.25 7.75
CA SER A 111 2.70 -6.65 7.24
C SER A 111 3.34 -7.55 6.20
N VAL A 112 3.61 -7.00 5.01
CA VAL A 112 4.22 -7.72 3.89
C VAL A 112 5.50 -7.03 3.42
N CYS A 113 6.47 -7.81 2.95
CA CYS A 113 7.72 -7.31 2.43
C CYS A 113 8.32 -8.28 1.40
N GLY A 114 9.34 -7.84 0.66
CA GLY A 114 9.99 -8.63 -0.38
C GLY A 114 9.76 -8.08 -1.79
N LEU A 115 9.92 -8.93 -2.79
CA LEU A 115 9.82 -8.58 -4.20
C LEU A 115 8.66 -9.34 -4.85
N ASP A 116 7.78 -8.61 -5.52
CA ASP A 116 6.74 -9.15 -6.39
C ASP A 116 6.53 -8.25 -7.61
N SER A 117 6.70 -8.82 -8.79
CA SER A 117 6.53 -8.13 -10.06
C SER A 117 5.18 -8.43 -10.72
N LYS A 118 4.34 -9.27 -10.10
CA LYS A 118 3.00 -9.59 -10.58
C LYS A 118 1.96 -9.09 -9.58
N PRO A 119 0.75 -8.72 -10.04
CA PRO A 119 -0.33 -8.45 -9.11
C PRO A 119 -0.59 -9.70 -8.28
N GLY A 120 -0.45 -9.54 -6.97
CA GLY A 120 -0.64 -10.62 -6.01
C GLY A 120 -2.03 -11.23 -6.18
N LYS A 121 -2.11 -12.54 -6.02
CA LYS A 121 -3.40 -13.26 -6.00
C LYS A 121 -4.22 -12.94 -4.74
N HIS A 122 -3.57 -12.44 -3.69
CA HIS A 122 -4.20 -12.13 -2.42
C HIS A 122 -4.72 -10.69 -2.40
N VAL A 123 -6.03 -10.56 -2.20
CA VAL A 123 -6.72 -9.32 -1.92
C VAL A 123 -6.93 -9.28 -0.41
N GLU A 124 -6.47 -8.22 0.24
CA GLU A 124 -6.77 -7.95 1.63
C GLU A 124 -8.08 -7.17 1.72
N ILE A 125 -9.12 -7.85 2.20
CA ILE A 125 -10.44 -7.28 2.39
C ILE A 125 -10.50 -6.69 3.81
N ASN A 126 -10.54 -5.36 3.91
CA ASN A 126 -10.59 -4.64 5.18
C ASN A 126 -12.00 -4.12 5.44
N ALA A 127 -12.68 -4.73 6.41
CA ALA A 127 -14.05 -4.40 6.81
C ALA A 127 -14.10 -3.43 7.99
N CYS A 128 -13.17 -2.48 8.05
CA CYS A 128 -13.14 -1.44 9.07
C CYS A 128 -13.63 -0.11 8.47
N GLU A 129 -14.06 0.82 9.32
CA GLU A 129 -14.53 2.16 8.89
C GLU A 129 -13.50 2.88 8.01
N THR A 130 -12.22 2.78 8.37
CA THR A 130 -11.11 3.32 7.61
C THR A 130 -10.14 2.22 7.21
N THR A 131 -9.62 2.31 5.99
CA THR A 131 -8.54 1.43 5.52
C THR A 131 -7.26 2.26 5.38
N THR A 132 -6.17 1.78 5.97
CA THR A 132 -4.87 2.46 5.92
C THR A 132 -3.80 1.52 5.42
N ILE A 133 -3.07 2.00 4.41
CA ILE A 133 -1.91 1.36 3.81
C ILE A 133 -0.70 2.20 4.17
N ARG A 134 0.27 1.62 4.86
CA ARG A 134 1.47 2.33 5.34
C ARG A 134 2.73 1.61 4.88
N LEU A 135 3.53 2.28 4.05
CA LEU A 135 4.90 1.91 3.76
C LEU A 135 5.81 2.40 4.90
N VAL A 136 6.33 1.48 5.69
CA VAL A 136 7.33 1.75 6.72
C VAL A 136 8.71 1.54 6.13
N SER A 137 9.60 2.51 6.33
CA SER A 137 10.96 2.41 5.82
C SER A 137 12.05 2.83 6.80
N SER A 138 13.13 2.04 6.83
CA SER A 138 14.38 2.34 7.52
C SER A 138 15.24 3.37 6.79
N GLY A 139 15.00 3.59 5.49
CA GLY A 139 15.84 4.40 4.59
C GLY A 139 17.05 3.65 4.00
N ALA A 140 17.24 2.37 4.32
CA ALA A 140 18.33 1.58 3.75
C ALA A 140 18.04 1.09 2.31
N PHE A 141 16.77 1.12 1.89
CA PHE A 141 16.31 0.59 0.61
C PHE A 141 15.42 1.58 -0.14
N ASN A 142 15.41 1.49 -1.48
CA ASN A 142 14.43 2.18 -2.31
C ASN A 142 13.16 1.32 -2.41
N ASN A 143 12.28 1.51 -1.45
CA ASN A 143 11.05 0.78 -1.33
C ASN A 143 9.96 1.38 -2.22
N SER A 144 9.26 0.53 -2.95
CA SER A 144 8.07 0.87 -3.72
C SER A 144 6.99 -0.20 -3.58
N ALA A 145 5.75 0.22 -3.43
CA ALA A 145 4.59 -0.66 -3.44
C ALA A 145 3.47 -0.04 -4.27
N THR A 146 2.97 -0.79 -5.25
CA THR A 146 1.77 -0.40 -5.99
C THR A 146 0.59 -1.19 -5.46
N VAL A 147 -0.46 -0.49 -5.07
CA VAL A 147 -1.68 -1.05 -4.50
C VAL A 147 -2.88 -0.59 -5.31
N ALA A 148 -3.77 -1.51 -5.63
CA ALA A 148 -5.10 -1.21 -6.16
C ALA A 148 -6.08 -1.18 -4.98
N ILE A 149 -6.80 -0.08 -4.84
CA ILE A 149 -7.76 0.14 -3.76
C ILE A 149 -9.13 0.27 -4.40
N ARG A 150 -10.12 -0.48 -3.90
CA ARG A 150 -11.51 -0.27 -4.26
C ARG A 150 -12.39 -0.33 -3.03
N GLN A 151 -13.47 0.43 -3.03
CA GLN A 151 -14.51 0.33 -2.02
C GLN A 151 -15.10 -1.09 -2.02
N LEU A 152 -15.42 -1.61 -0.83
CA LEU A 152 -16.07 -2.91 -0.70
C LEU A 152 -17.49 -2.86 -1.26
N THR A 153 -17.87 -3.92 -1.97
CA THR A 153 -19.25 -4.13 -2.40
C THR A 153 -19.97 -5.09 -1.43
N PRO A 154 -21.32 -5.11 -1.43
CA PRO A 154 -22.07 -6.02 -0.57
C PRO A 154 -21.72 -7.51 -0.79
N GLU A 155 -21.29 -7.90 -2.01
CA GLU A 155 -20.88 -9.28 -2.28
C GLU A 155 -19.58 -9.66 -1.57
N ASP A 156 -18.65 -8.72 -1.40
CA ASP A 156 -17.38 -8.96 -0.70
C ASP A 156 -17.59 -9.17 0.80
N ILE A 157 -18.59 -8.48 1.37
CA ILE A 157 -18.93 -8.56 2.79
C ILE A 157 -19.44 -9.96 3.15
N ASN A 158 -20.08 -10.63 2.20
CA ASN A 158 -20.56 -12.01 2.34
C ASN A 158 -19.44 -13.07 2.10
N GLY A 159 -18.24 -12.62 1.72
CA GLY A 159 -17.08 -13.47 1.46
C GLY A 159 -16.13 -13.60 2.66
N TYR A 160 -14.89 -13.98 2.38
CA TYR A 160 -13.81 -14.06 3.37
C TYR A 160 -13.19 -12.68 3.60
N MET A 161 -13.27 -12.15 4.82
CA MET A 161 -12.64 -10.89 5.22
C MET A 161 -11.28 -11.14 5.87
N SER A 162 -10.27 -10.34 5.52
CA SER A 162 -8.92 -10.46 6.09
C SER A 162 -8.80 -9.75 7.45
N VAL A 163 -9.40 -8.56 7.57
CA VAL A 163 -9.40 -7.78 8.80
C VAL A 163 -10.82 -7.29 9.07
N ILE A 164 -11.30 -7.59 10.28
CA ILE A 164 -12.61 -7.15 10.78
C ILE A 164 -12.36 -6.34 12.04
N CYS A 165 -12.84 -5.10 12.07
CA CYS A 165 -12.94 -4.32 13.28
C CYS A 165 -14.33 -4.59 13.88
N PRO A 166 -14.46 -5.12 15.11
CA PRO A 166 -15.78 -5.27 15.72
C PRO A 166 -16.46 -3.89 15.81
N SER A 167 -17.78 -3.80 15.83
CA SER A 167 -18.47 -2.59 16.31
C SER A 167 -18.61 -2.67 17.84
N GLU A 168 -18.74 -1.53 18.52
CA GLU A 168 -18.96 -1.49 19.99
C GLU A 168 -20.32 -2.05 20.43
N GLU A 169 -21.26 -2.30 19.51
CA GLU A 169 -22.58 -2.90 19.81
C GLU A 169 -22.54 -4.39 20.21
N LEU A 170 -21.36 -5.02 20.27
CA LEU A 170 -21.21 -6.44 20.64
C LEU A 170 -20.36 -6.64 21.92
N VAL A 171 -20.13 -5.59 22.70
CA VAL A 171 -19.37 -5.66 23.97
C VAL A 171 -20.24 -5.38 25.20
N GLU A 172 -21.57 -5.24 25.03
CA GLU A 172 -22.51 -5.25 26.17
C GLU A 172 -23.02 -6.64 26.51
#